data_AF-A0A2E2ZCR3-F1
#
_entry.id   AF-A0A2E2ZCR3-F1
#
_cell.length_a   1.000
_cell.length_b   1.000
_cell.length_c   1.000
_cell.angle_alpha   90.00
_cell.angle_beta   90.00
_cell.angle_gamma   90.00
#
_symmetry.space_group_name_H-M   'P 1'
#
loop_
_entity.id
_entity.type
_entity.pdbx_description
1 polymer ?
#
loop_
_entity_poly.entity_id
_entity_poly.type
_entity_poly.pdbx_seq_one_letter_code
_entity_poly.pdbx_strand_id
1 'polypeptide(L)'
;MGKKRLRSGETSKGIHGTTKSRSKNDPDYATRRILNQQKAWMLGKNVVLTIENPNKNETNKKFIRVNAKDHWGDPKRKPMVMQ
;
A
#
# COMPACT_ATOMS: atom_id res chain seq x y z
N MET A 1 -4.46 37.69 46.20
CA MET A 1 -4.13 37.23 44.83
C MET A 1 -2.94 36.27 44.89
N GLY A 2 -3.18 34.96 44.74
CA GLY A 2 -2.12 33.94 44.82
C GLY A 2 -1.47 33.69 43.46
N LYS A 3 -0.14 33.84 43.38
CA LYS A 3 0.63 33.66 42.15
C LYS A 3 0.63 32.17 41.76
N LYS A 4 0.05 31.82 40.61
CA LYS A 4 0.07 30.44 40.08
C LYS A 4 1.51 29.99 39.85
N ARG A 5 1.89 28.86 40.46
CA ARG A 5 3.21 28.25 40.34
C ARG A 5 3.27 27.49 39.01
N LEU A 6 3.95 28.05 38.00
CA LEU A 6 4.19 27.38 36.73
C LEU A 6 5.27 26.31 36.93
N ARG A 7 4.96 25.06 36.58
CA ARG A 7 5.95 23.97 36.53
C ARG A 7 6.93 24.29 35.40
N SER A 8 8.24 24.18 35.67
CA SER A 8 9.27 24.26 34.64
C SER A 8 8.89 23.28 33.52
N GLY A 9 8.68 23.82 32.32
CA GLY A 9 8.15 23.07 31.19
C GLY A 9 9.17 22.04 30.73
N GLU A 10 8.82 20.76 30.82
CA GLU A 10 9.53 19.74 30.05
C GLU A 10 9.18 19.94 28.58
N THR A 11 10.13 20.50 27.83
CA THR A 11 10.05 20.53 26.37
C THR A 11 10.38 19.14 25.83
N SER A 12 9.47 18.59 25.02
CA SER A 12 9.71 17.30 24.37
C SER A 12 11.00 17.35 23.55
N LYS A 13 11.79 16.28 23.53
CA LYS A 13 13.06 16.19 22.78
C LYS A 13 12.90 16.35 21.25
N GLY A 14 11.68 16.50 20.73
CA GLY A 14 11.40 16.66 19.30
C GLY A 14 11.73 15.41 18.45
N ILE A 15 12.04 14.28 19.08
CA ILE A 15 12.40 13.04 18.40
C ILE A 15 11.11 12.36 17.95
N HIS A 16 10.72 12.60 16.69
CA HIS A 16 9.62 11.90 16.03
C HIS A 16 10.19 10.90 15.01
N GLY A 17 9.87 9.62 15.18
CA GLY A 17 10.15 8.56 14.20
C GLY A 17 11.63 8.24 13.99
N THR A 18 12.18 7.28 14.73
CA THR A 18 13.58 6.83 14.59
C THR A 18 13.84 5.96 13.36
N THR A 19 12.80 5.44 12.70
CA THR A 19 12.94 4.55 11.54
C THR A 19 12.55 5.26 10.25
N LYS A 20 13.51 5.49 9.36
CA LYS A 20 13.22 6.02 8.02
C LYS A 20 12.40 4.99 7.24
N SER A 21 11.31 5.44 6.61
CA SER A 21 10.59 4.61 5.65
C SER A 21 11.46 4.36 4.43
N ARG A 22 11.33 3.17 3.84
CA ARG A 22 12.08 2.78 2.64
C ARG A 22 11.64 3.64 1.45
N SER A 23 12.59 4.10 0.64
CA SER A 23 12.30 5.05 -0.44
C SER A 23 11.60 4.38 -1.62
N LYS A 24 10.88 5.18 -2.42
CA LYS A 24 10.38 4.76 -3.73
C LYS A 24 11.49 4.66 -4.78
N ASN A 25 12.62 5.32 -4.53
CA ASN A 25 13.80 5.32 -5.40
C ASN A 25 14.73 4.13 -5.11
N ASP A 26 14.40 3.28 -4.14
CA ASP A 26 15.18 2.07 -3.89
C ASP A 26 15.12 1.15 -5.13
N PRO A 27 16.23 0.48 -5.51
CA PRO A 27 16.25 -0.39 -6.68
C PRO A 27 15.28 -1.57 -6.57
N ASP A 28 14.98 -2.05 -5.36
CA ASP A 28 14.02 -3.15 -5.12
C ASP A 28 12.56 -2.69 -5.05
N TYR A 29 12.27 -1.39 -5.19
CA TYR A 29 10.92 -0.85 -4.96
C TYR A 29 9.86 -1.53 -5.83
N ALA A 30 10.16 -1.78 -7.11
CA ALA A 30 9.22 -2.40 -8.04
C ALA A 30 8.77 -3.78 -7.56
N THR A 31 9.73 -4.65 -7.22
CA THR A 31 9.51 -5.98 -6.64
C THR A 31 8.77 -5.90 -5.31
N ARG A 32 9.22 -5.03 -4.39
CA ARG A 32 8.61 -4.84 -3.07
C ARG A 32 7.14 -4.41 -3.19
N ARG A 33 6.83 -3.53 -4.13
CA ARG A 33 5.47 -3.05 -4.41
C ARG A 33 4.56 -4.18 -4.87
N ILE A 34 5.03 -5.05 -5.76
CA ILE A 34 4.27 -6.20 -6.26
C ILE A 34 3.98 -7.19 -5.11
N LEU A 35 5.00 -7.54 -4.32
CA LEU A 35 4.85 -8.44 -3.17
C LEU A 35 3.86 -7.89 -2.13
N ASN A 36 3.91 -6.60 -1.85
CA ASN A 36 2.98 -5.96 -0.92
C ASN A 36 1.54 -5.99 -1.44
N GLN A 37 1.33 -5.79 -2.74
CA GLN A 37 0.00 -5.88 -3.36
C GLN A 37 -0.54 -7.31 -3.32
N GLN A 38 0.30 -8.31 -3.63
CA GLN A 38 -0.08 -9.71 -3.56
C GLN A 38 -0.43 -10.12 -2.11
N LYS A 39 0.39 -9.73 -1.14
CA LYS A 39 0.13 -9.98 0.29
C LYS A 39 -1.18 -9.33 0.74
N ALA A 40 -1.43 -8.08 0.33
CA ALA A 40 -2.68 -7.39 0.64
C ALA A 40 -3.90 -8.08 0.01
N TRP A 41 -3.76 -8.55 -1.24
CA TRP A 41 -4.81 -9.31 -1.91
C TRP A 41 -5.08 -10.65 -1.21
N MET A 42 -4.05 -11.41 -0.83
CA MET A 42 -4.23 -12.65 -0.06
C MET A 42 -4.98 -12.44 1.26
N LEU A 43 -4.78 -11.29 1.91
CA LEU A 43 -5.52 -10.89 3.11
C LEU A 43 -6.98 -10.46 2.82
N GLY A 44 -7.40 -10.46 1.55
CA GLY A 44 -8.73 -10.09 1.10
C GLY A 44 -8.97 -8.58 0.97
N LYS A 45 -7.90 -7.77 0.97
CA LYS A 45 -8.04 -6.30 0.81
C LYS A 45 -8.36 -5.94 -0.64
N ASN A 46 -8.98 -4.78 -0.83
CA ASN A 46 -9.23 -4.25 -2.16
C ASN A 46 -7.93 -3.68 -2.75
N VAL A 47 -7.38 -4.37 -3.75
CA VAL A 47 -6.12 -3.98 -4.42
C VAL A 47 -6.44 -3.61 -5.86
N VAL A 48 -5.94 -2.46 -6.31
CA VAL A 48 -6.10 -1.99 -7.68
C VAL A 48 -4.78 -2.09 -8.42
N LEU A 49 -4.81 -2.79 -9.55
CA LEU A 49 -3.70 -2.97 -10.46
C LEU A 49 -3.78 -1.94 -11.59
N THR A 50 -2.60 -1.53 -12.05
CA THR A 50 -2.45 -0.70 -13.24
C THR A 50 -1.88 -1.60 -14.31
N ILE A 51 -2.70 -1.93 -15.31
CA ILE A 51 -2.32 -2.79 -16.43
C ILE A 51 -2.37 -2.00 -17.73
N GLU A 52 -1.61 -2.45 -18.73
CA GLU A 52 -1.70 -1.87 -20.07
C GLU A 52 -3.10 -2.06 -20.64
N ASN A 53 -3.59 -1.04 -21.35
CA ASN A 53 -4.88 -1.11 -21.99
C ASN A 53 -4.84 -2.13 -23.13
N PRO A 54 -5.66 -3.20 -23.10
CA PRO A 54 -5.71 -4.17 -24.19
C PRO A 54 -6.21 -3.55 -25.51
N ASN A 55 -7.02 -2.48 -25.45
CA ASN A 55 -7.43 -1.74 -26.64
C ASN A 55 -6.36 -0.72 -27.04
N LYS A 56 -5.57 -1.07 -28.05
CA LYS A 56 -4.46 -0.24 -28.57
C LYS A 56 -4.92 1.01 -29.33
N ASN A 57 -6.20 1.11 -29.68
CA ASN A 57 -6.73 2.26 -30.43
C ASN A 57 -6.92 3.50 -29.55
N GLU A 58 -7.02 3.33 -28.23
CA GLU A 58 -7.13 4.44 -27.27
C GLU A 58 -5.75 4.92 -26.82
N THR A 59 -5.05 5.66 -27.69
CA THR A 59 -3.69 6.17 -27.45
C THR A 59 -3.58 7.10 -26.23
N ASN A 60 -4.67 7.79 -25.86
CA ASN A 60 -4.75 8.68 -24.71
C ASN A 60 -4.89 7.94 -23.36
N LYS A 61 -5.22 6.64 -23.38
CA LYS A 61 -5.43 5.81 -22.18
C LYS A 61 -4.58 4.54 -22.24
N LYS A 62 -3.26 4.72 -22.13
CA LYS A 62 -2.29 3.62 -22.20
C LYS A 62 -2.41 2.60 -21.06
N PHE A 63 -2.95 3.01 -19.91
CA PHE A 63 -3.12 2.13 -18.76
C PHE A 63 -4.54 2.23 -18.21
N ILE A 64 -5.06 1.09 -17.75
CA ILE A 64 -6.35 0.97 -17.08
C ILE A 64 -6.19 0.49 -15.65
N ARG A 65 -7.14 0.88 -14.80
CA ARG A 65 -7.21 0.45 -13.40
C ARG A 65 -8.16 -0.73 -13.32
N VAL A 66 -7.65 -1.88 -12.86
CA VAL A 66 -8.44 -3.11 -12.71
C VAL A 66 -8.33 -3.61 -11.29
N ASN A 67 -9.43 -4.11 -10.74
CA ASN A 67 -9.41 -4.70 -9.41
C ASN A 67 -8.71 -6.05 -9.45
N ALA A 68 -7.86 -6.31 -8.46
CA ALA A 68 -7.12 -7.56 -8.35
C ALA A 68 -8.03 -8.78 -8.20
N LYS A 69 -9.25 -8.63 -7.69
CA LYS A 69 -10.22 -9.73 -7.61
C LYS A 69 -10.70 -10.20 -8.98
N ASP A 70 -10.94 -9.27 -9.90
CA ASP A 70 -11.36 -9.62 -11.26
C ASP A 70 -10.20 -10.24 -12.06
N HIS A 71 -8.97 -9.78 -11.82
CA HIS A 71 -7.80 -10.24 -12.56
C HIS A 71 -7.11 -11.48 -11.98
N TRP A 72 -7.07 -11.65 -10.65
CA TRP A 72 -6.44 -12.79 -9.97
C TRP A 72 -7.44 -13.77 -9.36
N GLY A 73 -8.72 -13.42 -9.32
CA GLY A 73 -9.77 -14.20 -8.67
C GLY A 73 -9.91 -13.89 -7.18
N ASP A 74 -10.73 -14.70 -6.50
CA ASP A 74 -10.97 -14.57 -5.07
C ASP A 74 -9.86 -15.26 -4.25
N PRO A 75 -9.13 -14.52 -3.41
CA PRO A 75 -8.00 -15.03 -2.63
C PRO A 75 -8.43 -16.05 -1.56
N LYS A 76 -9.72 -16.06 -1.19
CA LYS A 76 -10.30 -16.96 -0.17
C LYS A 76 -11.00 -18.17 -0.78
N ARG A 77 -11.06 -18.27 -2.10
CA ARG A 77 -11.70 -19.39 -2.77
C ARG A 77 -10.82 -20.63 -2.60
N LYS A 78 -11.26 -21.61 -1.80
CA LYS A 78 -10.59 -22.91 -1.69
C LYS A 78 -10.53 -23.54 -3.09
N PRO A 79 -9.37 -24.08 -3.53
CA PRO A 79 -9.36 -24.93 -4.71
C PRO A 79 -10.29 -26.11 -4.42
N MET A 80 -11.24 -26.34 -5.33
CA MET A 80 -12.09 -27.51 -5.26
C MET A 80 -11.17 -28.71 -5.46
N VAL A 81 -10.91 -29.47 -4.40
CA VAL A 81 -10.17 -30.74 -4.51
C VAL A 81 -11.08 -31.66 -5.30
N MET A 82 -10.77 -31.88 -6.58
CA MET A 82 -11.36 -32.98 -7.34
C MET A 82 -10.81 -34.26 -6.73
N GLN A 83 -11.68 -35.01 -6.05
CA GLN A 83 -11.41 -36.37 -5.56
C GLN A 83 -11.50 -37.36 -6.72
#